data_AF-A0A8J9RYJ4-F1
#
_entry.id   AF-A0A8J9RYJ4-F1
#
_cell.length_a   1.000
_cell.length_b   1.000
_cell.length_c   1.000
_cell.angle_alpha   90.00
_cell.angle_beta   90.00
_cell.angle_gamma   90.00
#
_symmetry.space_group_name_H-M   'P 1'
#
loop_
_entity.id
_entity.type
_entity.pdbx_description
1 polymer ?
#
loop_
_entity_poly.entity_id
_entity_poly.type
_entity_poly.pdbx_seq_one_letter_code
_entity_poly.pdbx_strand_id
1 'polypeptide(L)'
;MQAWRNSQPTDDLLEIPGIGPAAVKKLGEAMIDAERITNTYMLFGKYLSLKGPDLDGHKVDIVEHNERFWHYLKIRGISAHRSAIVK
;
A
#
# COMPACT_ATOMS: atom_id res chain seq x y z
N MET A 1 -9.25 13.23 1.82
CA MET A 1 -9.46 11.94 1.13
C MET A 1 -10.26 12.06 -0.15
N GLN A 2 -11.47 12.66 -0.15
CA GLN A 2 -12.31 12.69 -1.36
C GLN A 2 -11.70 13.49 -2.52
N ALA A 3 -11.01 14.61 -2.24
CA ALA A 3 -10.27 15.38 -3.23
C ALA A 3 -9.13 14.58 -3.89
N TRP A 4 -8.28 13.93 -3.08
CA TRP A 4 -7.16 13.11 -3.58
C TRP A 4 -7.60 11.93 -4.45
N ARG A 5 -8.72 11.27 -4.13
CA ARG A 5 -9.26 10.17 -4.96
C ARG A 5 -9.71 10.61 -6.35
N ASN A 6 -10.03 11.88 -6.53
CA ASN A 6 -10.52 12.42 -7.79
C ASN A 6 -9.41 13.12 -8.59
N SER A 7 -8.21 13.27 -8.01
CA SER A 7 -7.03 13.81 -8.70
C SER A 7 -6.20 12.69 -9.32
N GLN A 8 -5.41 13.04 -10.33
CA GLN A 8 -4.41 12.13 -10.86
C GLN A 8 -3.30 11.91 -9.81
N PRO A 9 -2.92 10.66 -9.51
CA PRO A 9 -1.82 10.40 -8.58
C PRO A 9 -0.51 10.94 -9.16
N THR A 10 0.32 11.54 -8.32
CA THR A 10 1.72 11.85 -8.65
C THR A 10 2.62 10.71 -8.17
N ASP A 11 3.93 10.83 -8.41
CA ASP A 11 4.93 9.89 -7.90
C ASP A 11 5.27 10.11 -6.41
N ASP A 12 4.76 11.17 -5.77
CA ASP A 12 5.06 11.50 -4.37
C ASP A 12 4.22 10.68 -3.38
N LEU A 13 4.90 9.83 -2.60
CA LEU A 13 4.29 9.01 -1.54
C LEU A 13 3.66 9.85 -0.43
N LEU A 14 4.13 11.08 -0.20
CA LEU A 14 3.60 11.96 0.86
C LEU A 14 2.22 12.53 0.52
N GLU A 15 1.80 12.47 -0.74
CA GLU A 15 0.43 12.84 -1.12
C GLU A 15 -0.60 11.79 -0.72
N ILE A 16 -0.17 10.55 -0.46
CA ILE A 16 -1.07 9.45 -0.11
C ILE A 16 -1.58 9.63 1.32
N PRO A 17 -2.90 9.72 1.53
CA PRO A 17 -3.46 9.83 2.88
C PRO A 17 -3.00 8.67 3.78
N GLY A 18 -2.51 9.01 4.97
CA GLY A 18 -2.01 8.04 5.94
C GLY A 18 -0.54 7.63 5.76
N ILE A 19 0.16 8.12 4.73
CA ILE A 19 1.59 7.91 4.51
C ILE A 19 2.34 9.20 4.85
N GLY A 20 3.11 9.18 5.94
CA GLY A 20 3.97 10.28 6.35
C GLY A 20 5.46 10.00 6.11
N PRO A 21 6.36 10.96 6.41
CA PRO A 21 7.80 10.83 6.15
C PRO A 21 8.45 9.57 6.76
N ALA A 22 8.01 9.17 7.95
CA ALA A 22 8.50 7.95 8.59
C ALA A 22 8.06 6.67 7.85
N ALA A 23 6.86 6.67 7.26
CA ALA A 23 6.39 5.56 6.43
C ALA A 23 7.15 5.52 5.11
N VAL A 24 7.38 6.68 4.46
CA VAL A 24 8.20 6.78 3.25
C VAL A 24 9.61 6.23 3.47
N LYS A 25 10.25 6.59 4.59
CA LYS A 25 11.57 6.04 4.96
C LYS A 25 11.54 4.50 5.04
N LYS A 26 10.57 3.93 5.76
CA LYS A 26 10.42 2.48 5.91
C LYS A 26 10.05 1.78 4.60
N LEU A 27 9.30 2.42 3.72
CA LEU A 27 8.97 1.94 2.37
C LEU A 27 10.22 1.91 1.46
N GLY A 28 11.13 2.86 1.64
CA GLY A 28 12.42 2.88 0.96
C GLY A 28 13.46 1.89 1.49
N GLU A 29 13.24 1.28 2.66
CA GLU A 29 14.13 0.30 3.29
C GLU A 29 13.70 -1.14 2.94
N ALA A 30 14.53 -1.91 2.25
CA ALA A 30 14.31 -3.34 2.03
C ALA A 30 15.63 -4.10 1.92
N MET A 31 15.61 -5.42 2.20
CA MET A 31 16.81 -6.25 2.06
C MET A 31 17.16 -6.51 0.59
N ILE A 32 16.16 -6.48 -0.29
CA ILE A 32 16.29 -6.66 -1.73
C ILE A 32 15.79 -5.38 -2.40
N ASP A 33 16.56 -4.83 -3.34
CA ASP A 33 16.23 -3.58 -4.01
C ASP A 33 14.86 -3.62 -4.73
N ALA A 34 14.48 -4.79 -5.27
CA ALA A 34 13.18 -5.01 -5.90
C ALA A 34 11.97 -4.85 -4.95
N GLU A 35 12.18 -4.88 -3.63
CA GLU A 35 11.13 -4.68 -2.62
C GLU A 35 11.10 -3.26 -2.04
N ARG A 36 11.97 -2.36 -2.53
CA ARG A 36 11.95 -0.95 -2.15
C ARG A 36 10.79 -0.26 -2.86
N ILE A 37 10.10 0.59 -2.12
CA ILE A 37 8.99 1.40 -2.60
C ILE A 37 9.41 2.86 -2.45
N THR A 38 9.74 3.49 -3.57
CA THR A 38 10.28 4.87 -3.60
C THR A 38 9.32 5.87 -4.21
N ASN A 39 8.24 5.41 -4.84
CA ASN A 39 7.19 6.26 -5.40
C ASN A 39 5.80 5.62 -5.27
N THR A 40 4.77 6.44 -5.48
CA THR A 40 3.34 6.06 -5.40
C THR A 40 2.98 4.90 -6.33
N TYR A 41 3.52 4.87 -7.55
CA TYR A 41 3.19 3.83 -8.52
C TYR A 41 3.72 2.45 -8.10
N MET A 42 4.90 2.40 -7.48
CA MET A 42 5.44 1.16 -6.91
C MET A 42 4.57 0.67 -5.76
N LEU A 43 4.08 1.57 -4.89
CA LEU A 43 3.17 1.20 -3.80
C LEU A 43 1.85 0.64 -4.35
N PHE A 44 1.31 1.23 -5.42
CA PHE A 44 0.13 0.71 -6.11
C PHE A 44 0.40 -0.64 -6.77
N GLY A 45 1.53 -0.81 -7.44
CA GLY A 45 1.93 -2.11 -7.99
C GLY A 45 2.03 -3.18 -6.89
N LYS A 46 2.60 -2.82 -5.73
CA LYS A 46 2.63 -3.71 -4.57
C LYS A 46 1.22 -4.05 -4.08
N TYR A 47 0.34 -3.05 -3.92
CA TYR A 47 -1.07 -3.28 -3.57
C TYR A 47 -1.70 -4.27 -4.54
N LEU A 48 -1.66 -4.02 -5.84
CA LEU A 48 -2.26 -4.88 -6.86
C LEU A 48 -1.70 -6.32 -6.83
N SER A 49 -0.39 -6.48 -6.64
CA SER A 49 0.25 -7.80 -6.56
C SER A 49 -0.23 -8.65 -5.37
N LEU A 50 -0.68 -8.01 -4.27
CA LEU A 50 -1.14 -8.72 -3.08
C LEU A 50 -2.53 -9.35 -3.24
N LYS A 51 -3.27 -9.02 -4.30
CA LYS A 51 -4.52 -9.71 -4.62
C LYS A 51 -4.24 -11.19 -4.90
N GLY A 52 -3.14 -11.47 -5.61
CA GLY A 52 -2.81 -12.82 -6.06
C GLY A 52 -3.80 -13.37 -7.11
N PRO A 53 -3.60 -14.61 -7.57
CA PRO A 53 -4.53 -15.26 -8.48
C PRO A 53 -5.82 -15.67 -7.75
N ASP A 54 -6.93 -15.71 -8.48
CA ASP A 54 -8.12 -16.41 -8.02
C ASP A 54 -7.81 -17.91 -8.02
N LEU A 55 -8.09 -18.58 -6.91
CA LEU A 55 -7.94 -20.03 -6.78
C LEU A 55 -9.31 -20.69 -7.00
N ASP A 56 -9.31 -21.95 -7.42
CA ASP A 56 -10.55 -22.69 -7.60
C ASP A 56 -11.30 -22.77 -6.26
N GLY A 57 -12.53 -22.26 -6.24
CA GLY A 57 -13.35 -22.12 -5.02
C GLY A 57 -13.01 -20.94 -4.10
N HIS A 58 -12.00 -20.10 -4.39
CA HIS A 58 -11.66 -18.94 -3.57
C HIS A 58 -11.21 -17.73 -4.40
N LYS A 59 -12.10 -16.73 -4.46
CA LYS A 59 -11.84 -15.43 -5.08
C LYS A 59 -11.53 -14.42 -3.99
N VAL A 60 -10.39 -13.74 -4.10
CA VAL A 60 -9.97 -12.72 -3.15
C VAL A 60 -10.87 -11.51 -3.29
N ASP A 61 -11.64 -11.21 -2.25
CA ASP A 61 -12.51 -10.04 -2.19
C ASP A 61 -11.72 -8.77 -1.82
N ILE A 62 -12.40 -7.62 -1.88
CA ILE A 62 -11.78 -6.32 -1.59
C ILE A 62 -11.37 -6.17 -0.12
N VAL A 63 -12.10 -6.80 0.81
CA VAL A 63 -11.82 -6.69 2.25
C VAL A 63 -10.56 -7.48 2.57
N GLU A 64 -10.48 -8.72 2.10
CA GLU A 64 -9.29 -9.56 2.23
C GLU A 64 -8.07 -8.89 1.56
N HIS A 65 -8.25 -8.33 0.37
CA HIS A 65 -7.17 -7.62 -0.33
C HIS A 65 -6.67 -6.41 0.47
N ASN A 66 -7.58 -5.63 1.05
CA ASN A 66 -7.26 -4.52 1.93
C ASN A 66 -6.53 -4.97 3.21
N GLU A 67 -6.93 -6.10 3.82
CA GLU A 67 -6.22 -6.66 4.97
C GLU A 67 -4.81 -7.11 4.62
N ARG A 68 -4.62 -7.82 3.49
CA ARG A 68 -3.30 -8.25 3.02
C ARG A 68 -2.36 -7.05 2.86
N PHE A 69 -2.86 -5.94 2.30
CA PHE A 69 -2.08 -4.71 2.18
C PHE A 69 -1.77 -4.08 3.54
N TRP A 70 -2.77 -3.97 4.42
CA TRP A 70 -2.56 -3.45 5.76
C TRP A 70 -1.53 -4.25 6.56
N HIS A 71 -1.59 -5.58 6.51
CA HIS A 71 -0.62 -6.47 7.13
C HIS A 71 0.79 -6.30 6.56
N TYR A 72 0.91 -6.14 5.24
CA TYR A 72 2.20 -5.82 4.60
C TYR A 72 2.81 -4.53 5.18
N LEU A 73 2.04 -3.45 5.28
CA LEU A 73 2.52 -2.19 5.85
C LEU A 73 2.91 -2.34 7.33
N LYS A 74 2.13 -3.10 8.10
CA LYS A 74 2.40 -3.38 9.52
C LYS A 74 3.70 -4.16 9.71
N ILE A 75 3.95 -5.18 8.88
CA ILE A 75 5.20 -5.97 8.91
C ILE A 75 6.41 -5.08 8.56
N ARG A 76 6.24 -4.11 7.65
CA ARG A 76 7.23 -3.06 7.36
C ARG A 76 7.39 -2.03 8.49
N GLY A 77 6.65 -2.17 9.59
CA GLY A 77 6.72 -1.31 10.76
C GLY A 77 6.00 0.02 10.59
N ILE A 78 5.12 0.19 9.60
CA ILE A 78 4.34 1.41 9.42
C ILE A 78 3.23 1.45 10.48
N SER A 79 3.18 2.54 11.26
CA SER A 79 2.32 2.69 12.44
C SER A 79 1.04 3.51 12.18
N ALA A 80 0.70 3.76 10.91
CA ALA A 80 -0.53 4.46 10.55
C ALA A 80 -1.75 3.66 11.01
N HIS A 81 -2.86 4.31 11.34
CA HIS A 81 -4.08 3.56 11.68
C HIS A 81 -4.68 2.91 10.41
N ARG A 82 -5.20 1.67 10.49
CA ARG A 82 -5.78 0.94 9.34
C ARG A 82 -6.76 1.81 8.55
N SER A 83 -7.72 2.44 9.25
CA SER A 83 -8.77 3.27 8.64
C SER A 83 -8.27 4.54 7.93
N ALA A 84 -7.01 4.94 8.16
CA ALA A 84 -6.40 6.05 7.44
C ALA A 84 -5.95 5.65 6.04
N ILE A 85 -5.76 4.35 5.78
CA ILE A 85 -5.18 3.81 4.54
C ILE A 85 -6.19 2.96 3.79
N VAL A 86 -6.85 2.01 4.46
CA VAL A 86 -7.86 1.12 3.87
C VAL A 86 -9.16 1.18 4.65
N LYS A 87 -10.28 1.03 3.94
CA LYS A 87 -11.62 0.94 4.53
C LYS A 87 -12.05 -0.52 4.52
#